data_AF-A9HP92-F1
#
_entry.id   AF-A9HP92-F1
#
_cell.length_a   1.000
_cell.length_b   1.000
_cell.length_c   1.000
_cell.angle_alpha   90.00
_cell.angle_beta   90.00
_cell.angle_gamma   90.00
#
_symmetry.space_group_name_H-M   'P 1'
#
loop_
_entity.id
_entity.type
_entity.pdbx_description
1 polymer ?
#
loop_
_entity_poly.entity_id
_entity_poly.type
_entity_poly.pdbx_seq_one_letter_code
_entity_poly.pdbx_strand_id
1 'polypeptide(L)'
;MALRPVLVVGIGVGVAVVMLAVLANMLFPQHTLDTELRGPLPRMAAPALQSDPPADMAAFRAADLARLNGFGWVDRAGGVAHVPIDQAMRQVARDGIPDWPSAGADRP
;
A
#
# COMPACT_ATOMS: atom_id res chain seq x y z
N MET A 1 -67.24 4.38 25.34
CA MET A 1 -67.30 3.86 23.95
C MET A 1 -66.01 4.23 23.19
N ALA A 2 -64.86 3.71 23.63
CA ALA A 2 -63.54 3.99 22.99
C ALA A 2 -62.56 2.80 23.05
N LEU A 3 -62.95 1.66 23.63
CA LEU A 3 -62.04 0.51 23.84
C LEU A 3 -61.74 -0.26 22.55
N ARG A 4 -62.71 -0.32 21.62
CA ARG A 4 -62.58 -1.00 20.32
C ARG A 4 -61.58 -0.32 19.37
N PRO A 5 -61.60 1.02 19.17
CA PRO A 5 -60.61 1.67 18.32
C PRO A 5 -59.19 1.61 18.91
N VAL A 6 -59.05 1.67 20.24
CA VAL A 6 -57.73 1.54 20.90
C VAL A 6 -57.11 0.16 20.65
N LEU A 7 -57.93 -0.90 20.67
CA LEU A 7 -57.49 -2.26 20.35
C LEU A 7 -57.04 -2.40 18.88
N VAL A 8 -57.78 -1.80 17.94
CA VAL A 8 -57.43 -1.82 16.51
C VAL A 8 -56.14 -1.05 16.23
N VAL A 9 -55.96 0.10 16.87
CA VAL A 9 -54.72 0.89 16.75
C VAL A 9 -53.54 0.13 17.36
N GLY A 10 -53.72 -0.52 18.51
CA GLY A 10 -52.67 -1.34 19.14
C GLY A 10 -52.24 -2.52 18.25
N ILE A 11 -53.19 -3.21 17.63
CA ILE A 11 -52.91 -4.31 16.69
C ILE A 11 -52.19 -3.76 15.45
N GLY A 12 -52.63 -2.62 14.90
CA GLY A 12 -52.01 -1.98 13.76
C GLY A 12 -50.54 -1.59 14.02
N VAL A 13 -50.26 -1.02 15.19
CA VAL A 13 -48.88 -0.69 15.60
C VAL A 13 -48.04 -1.95 15.77
N GLY A 14 -48.58 -3.00 16.41
CA GLY A 14 -47.87 -4.27 16.56
C GLY A 14 -47.51 -4.90 15.21
N VAL A 15 -48.45 -4.93 14.28
CA VAL A 15 -48.22 -5.42 12.91
C VAL A 15 -47.20 -4.56 12.18
N ALA A 16 -47.29 -3.23 12.28
CA ALA A 16 -46.33 -2.32 11.65
C ALA A 16 -44.90 -2.53 12.19
N VAL A 17 -44.74 -2.72 13.50
CA VAL A 17 -43.44 -3.01 14.13
C VAL A 17 -42.88 -4.34 13.66
N VAL A 18 -43.70 -5.39 13.59
CA VAL A 18 -43.28 -6.71 13.07
C VAL A 18 -42.90 -6.61 11.60
N MET A 19 -43.67 -5.87 10.79
CA MET A 19 -43.38 -5.67 9.36
C MET A 19 -42.08 -4.90 9.16
N LEU A 20 -41.82 -3.86 9.97
CA LEU A 20 -40.57 -3.11 9.97
C LEU A 20 -39.37 -3.97 10.38
N ALA A 21 -39.54 -4.84 11.38
CA ALA A 21 -38.49 -5.78 11.81
C ALA A 21 -38.16 -6.81 10.71
N VAL A 22 -39.18 -7.36 10.05
CA VAL A 22 -39.00 -8.29 8.92
C VAL A 22 -38.36 -7.58 7.73
N LEU A 23 -38.82 -6.36 7.40
CA LEU A 23 -38.28 -5.58 6.31
C LEU A 23 -36.83 -5.17 6.58
N ALA A 24 -36.51 -4.73 7.80
CA ALA A 24 -35.14 -4.43 8.19
C ALA A 24 -34.23 -5.65 8.07
N ASN A 25 -34.69 -6.83 8.51
CA ASN A 25 -33.94 -8.08 8.37
C ASN A 25 -33.73 -8.48 6.88
N MET A 26 -34.70 -8.19 6.01
CA MET A 26 -34.63 -8.51 4.58
C MET A 26 -33.79 -7.51 3.77
N LEU A 27 -33.87 -6.21 4.10
CA LEU A 27 -33.13 -5.13 3.43
C LEU A 27 -31.67 -5.07 3.88
N PHE A 28 -31.41 -5.42 5.14
CA PHE A 28 -30.08 -5.41 5.75
C PHE A 28 -29.68 -6.83 6.20
N PRO A 29 -29.47 -7.79 5.27
CA PRO A 29 -28.95 -9.13 5.61
C PRO A 29 -27.52 -9.09 6.20
N GLN A 30 -26.93 -7.90 6.31
CA GLN A 30 -25.52 -7.67 6.67
C GLN A 30 -25.29 -7.47 8.18
N HIS A 31 -26.33 -7.57 9.04
CA HIS A 31 -26.13 -7.66 10.50
C HIS A 31 -25.50 -8.98 10.96
N THR A 32 -25.08 -9.84 10.03
CA THR A 32 -24.30 -11.05 10.29
C THR A 32 -22.79 -10.86 10.14
N LEU A 33 -22.31 -9.69 9.67
CA LEU A 33 -20.87 -9.46 9.45
C LEU A 33 -20.03 -9.47 10.75
N ASP A 34 -20.63 -9.13 11.89
CA ASP A 34 -19.92 -9.12 13.19
C ASP A 34 -19.97 -10.47 13.93
N THR A 35 -20.61 -11.49 13.36
CA THR A 35 -20.62 -12.85 13.94
C THR A 35 -19.30 -13.60 13.65
N GLU A 36 -18.49 -13.12 12.70
CA GLU A 36 -17.35 -13.80 12.09
C GLU A 36 -16.00 -13.57 12.78
N LEU A 37 -15.92 -13.49 14.12
CA LEU A 37 -14.63 -13.61 14.83
C LEU A 37 -14.71 -14.33 16.20
N ARG A 38 -15.77 -15.10 16.45
CA ARG A 38 -15.85 -16.00 17.62
C ARG A 38 -15.15 -17.35 17.41
N GLY A 39 -14.23 -17.44 16.45
CA GLY A 39 -13.37 -18.60 16.22
C GLY A 39 -11.90 -18.26 16.53
N PRO A 40 -11.04 -19.26 16.82
CA PRO A 40 -9.61 -19.02 16.84
C PRO A 40 -9.19 -18.43 15.50
N LEU A 41 -8.45 -17.33 15.52
CA LEU A 41 -7.89 -16.71 14.32
C LEU A 41 -7.18 -17.78 13.47
N PRO A 42 -7.30 -17.73 12.13
CA PRO A 42 -6.52 -18.62 11.26
C PRO A 42 -5.04 -18.53 11.65
N ARG A 43 -4.41 -19.68 11.94
CA ARG A 43 -2.96 -19.72 12.18
C ARG A 43 -2.27 -19.48 10.85
N MET A 44 -1.90 -18.22 10.61
CA MET A 44 -1.03 -17.87 9.50
C MET A 44 0.34 -18.50 9.72
N ALA A 45 0.93 -19.07 8.67
CA ALA A 45 2.32 -19.48 8.73
C ALA A 45 3.16 -18.25 9.10
N ALA A 46 4.13 -18.43 10.01
CA ALA A 46 5.06 -17.36 10.33
C ALA A 46 5.77 -16.93 9.03
N PRO A 47 5.94 -15.61 8.79
CA PRO A 47 6.67 -15.14 7.63
C PRO A 47 8.07 -15.77 7.62
N ALA A 48 8.49 -16.29 6.47
CA ALA A 48 9.82 -16.84 6.31
C ALA A 48 10.85 -15.72 6.53
N LEU A 49 11.65 -15.86 7.59
CA LEU A 49 12.76 -14.94 7.84
C LEU A 49 13.91 -15.28 6.90
N GLN A 50 14.60 -14.24 6.46
CA GLN A 50 15.87 -14.37 5.73
C GLN A 50 16.85 -15.19 6.58
N SER A 51 17.48 -16.20 5.98
CA SER A 51 18.32 -17.16 6.70
C SER A 51 19.63 -16.57 7.21
N ASP A 52 20.25 -15.67 6.44
CA ASP A 52 21.49 -14.99 6.81
C ASP A 52 21.49 -13.53 6.29
N PRO A 53 20.82 -12.61 7.01
CA PRO A 53 20.76 -11.20 6.60
C PRO A 53 22.14 -10.53 6.43
N PRO A 54 23.14 -10.79 7.30
CA PRO A 54 24.48 -10.25 7.12
C PRO A 54 25.17 -10.68 5.80
N ALA A 55 25.12 -11.97 5.47
CA ALA A 55 25.75 -12.48 4.24
C ALA A 55 25.07 -11.92 2.99
N ASP A 56 23.74 -11.90 2.97
CA ASP A 56 22.98 -11.36 1.86
C ASP A 56 23.23 -9.87 1.68
N MET A 57 23.32 -9.10 2.76
CA MET A 57 23.67 -7.68 2.71
C MET A 57 25.10 -7.44 2.22
N ALA A 58 26.05 -8.34 2.53
CA ALA A 58 27.40 -8.27 2.00
C ALA A 58 27.44 -8.54 0.49
N ALA A 59 26.71 -9.58 0.03
CA ALA A 59 26.61 -9.91 -1.39
C ALA A 59 25.95 -8.79 -2.21
N PHE A 60 24.85 -8.22 -1.69
CA PHE A 60 24.18 -7.07 -2.29
C PHE A 60 25.13 -5.88 -2.46
N ARG A 61 25.84 -5.50 -1.40
CA ARG A 61 26.81 -4.38 -1.45
C ARG A 61 27.95 -4.64 -2.43
N ALA A 62 28.46 -5.87 -2.49
CA ALA A 62 29.52 -6.23 -3.42
C ALA A 62 29.06 -6.09 -4.88
N ALA A 63 27.84 -6.54 -5.20
CA ALA A 63 27.28 -6.41 -6.55
C ALA A 63 27.06 -4.94 -6.94
N ASP A 64 26.53 -4.13 -6.03
CA ASP A 64 26.33 -2.69 -6.26
C ASP A 64 27.65 -1.96 -6.49
N LEU A 65 28.66 -2.24 -5.66
CA LEU A 65 30.00 -1.65 -5.83
C LEU A 65 30.67 -2.09 -7.13
N ALA A 66 30.48 -3.35 -7.55
CA ALA A 66 31.03 -3.81 -8.83
C ALA A 66 30.41 -3.06 -10.01
N ARG A 67 29.10 -2.81 -9.98
CA ARG A 67 28.42 -2.01 -11.02
C ARG A 67 28.84 -0.54 -10.96
N LEU A 68 28.96 0.03 -9.77
CA LEU A 68 29.30 1.44 -9.59
C LEU A 68 30.73 1.78 -10.05
N ASN A 69 31.67 0.87 -9.80
CA ASN A 69 33.09 1.05 -10.10
C ASN A 69 33.51 0.45 -11.46
N GLY A 70 32.59 -0.19 -12.16
CA GLY A 70 32.83 -0.86 -13.44
C GLY A 70 32.28 -0.10 -14.64
N PHE A 71 32.68 -0.53 -15.83
CA PHE A 71 31.99 -0.21 -17.07
C PHE A 71 30.91 -1.24 -17.36
N GLY A 72 29.87 -0.84 -18.06
CA GLY A 72 28.83 -1.76 -18.50
C GLY A 72 27.78 -1.09 -19.36
N TRP A 73 26.82 -1.88 -19.82
CA TRP A 73 25.74 -1.39 -20.67
C TRP A 73 24.52 -1.05 -19.82
N VAL A 74 23.91 0.11 -20.07
CA VAL A 74 22.57 0.44 -19.57
C VAL A 74 21.54 -0.01 -20.59
N ASP A 75 21.76 0.35 -21.85
CA ASP A 75 21.01 -0.14 -23.00
C ASP A 75 21.99 -0.41 -24.15
N ARG A 76 22.22 -1.68 -24.44
CA ARG A 76 23.12 -2.08 -25.52
C ARG A 76 22.53 -1.80 -26.91
N ALA A 77 21.22 -1.88 -27.07
CA ALA A 77 20.58 -1.65 -28.37
C ALA A 77 20.57 -0.16 -28.72
N GLY A 78 20.30 0.70 -27.73
CA GLY A 78 20.39 2.15 -27.86
C GLY A 78 21.81 2.72 -27.76
N GLY A 79 22.84 1.89 -27.55
CA GLY A 79 24.23 2.34 -27.48
C GLY A 79 24.59 3.12 -26.20
N VAL A 80 23.81 2.97 -25.12
CA VAL A 80 24.02 3.67 -23.85
C VAL A 80 24.82 2.80 -22.88
N ALA A 81 26.06 3.20 -22.59
CA ALA A 81 26.92 2.57 -21.60
C ALA A 81 26.99 3.41 -20.31
N HIS A 82 27.16 2.76 -19.16
CA HIS A 82 27.58 3.43 -17.94
C HIS A 82 29.10 3.39 -17.81
N VAL A 83 29.63 4.45 -17.21
CA VAL A 83 31.04 4.59 -16.83
C VAL A 83 31.19 4.47 -15.31
N PRO A 84 32.39 4.15 -14.79
CA PRO A 84 32.65 4.17 -13.36
C PRO A 84 32.31 5.53 -12.74
N ILE A 85 31.66 5.53 -11.57
CA ILE A 85 31.17 6.77 -10.96
C ILE A 85 32.29 7.80 -10.72
N ASP A 86 33.47 7.35 -10.33
CA ASP A 86 34.62 8.24 -10.11
C ASP A 86 35.03 9.00 -11.38
N GLN A 87 34.93 8.34 -12.53
CA GLN A 87 35.21 8.98 -13.82
C GLN A 87 34.09 9.95 -14.20
N ALA A 88 32.83 9.56 -14.00
CA ALA A 88 31.67 10.41 -14.23
C ALA A 88 31.75 11.69 -13.39
N MET A 89 32.01 11.56 -12.08
CA MET A 89 32.17 12.69 -11.16
C MET A 89 33.31 13.61 -11.60
N ARG A 90 34.47 13.05 -11.98
CA ARG A 90 35.59 13.86 -12.49
C ARG A 90 35.24 14.58 -13.79
N GLN A 91 34.47 13.95 -14.67
CA GLN A 91 34.06 14.55 -15.93
C GLN A 91 33.09 15.71 -15.67
N VAL A 92 32.06 15.47 -14.87
CA VAL A 92 31.09 16.49 -14.46
C VAL A 92 31.77 17.67 -13.76
N ALA A 93 32.74 17.40 -12.88
CA ALA A 93 33.49 18.45 -12.20
C ALA A 93 34.34 19.31 -13.15
N ARG A 94 34.82 18.75 -14.27
CA ARG A 94 35.58 19.48 -15.28
C ARG A 94 34.68 20.23 -16.25
N ASP A 95 33.65 19.56 -16.75
CA ASP A 95 32.84 20.03 -17.87
C ASP A 95 31.69 20.93 -17.38
N GLY A 96 31.34 20.84 -16.08
CA GLY A 96 30.14 21.44 -15.53
C GLY A 96 28.89 20.70 -16.00
N ILE A 97 27.74 21.07 -15.45
CA ILE A 97 26.44 20.59 -15.92
C ILE A 97 25.74 21.77 -16.60
N PRO A 98 25.43 21.68 -17.91
CA PRO A 98 24.67 22.70 -18.61
C PRO A 98 23.34 22.98 -17.90
N ASP A 99 22.95 24.26 -17.81
CA ASP A 99 21.72 24.72 -17.15
C ASP A 99 21.58 24.31 -15.68
N TRP A 100 22.68 23.97 -15.01
CA TRP A 100 22.67 23.69 -13.57
C TRP A 100 22.33 24.95 -12.79
N PRO A 101 21.35 24.91 -11.86
CA PRO A 101 21.02 26.05 -11.03
C PRO A 101 22.24 26.47 -10.21
N SER A 102 22.85 27.59 -10.60
CA SER A 102 23.88 28.22 -9.78
C SER A 102 23.17 28.90 -8.62
N ALA A 103 23.63 28.64 -7.40
CA ALA A 103 22.99 29.09 -6.14
C ALA A 103 22.92 30.62 -5.95
N GLY A 104 23.15 31.42 -7.00
CA GLY A 104 23.08 32.87 -7.03
C GLY A 104 22.25 33.47 -8.18
N ALA A 105 21.61 32.68 -9.05
CA ALA A 105 20.81 33.21 -10.16
C ALA A 105 19.45 33.80 -9.71
N ASP A 106 18.96 33.42 -8.53
CA ASP A 106 17.63 33.79 -8.00
C ASP A 106 17.66 34.47 -6.62
N ARG A 107 18.77 35.11 -6.21
CA ARG A 107 18.73 35.97 -5.01
C ARG A 107 18.21 37.37 -5.40
N PRO A 108 17.10 37.85 -4.81
CA PRO A 108 16.56 39.18 -5.06
C PRO A 108 17.49 40.30 -4.56
#